data_AF-A0A8A4K5C9-F1
#
_entry.id   AF-A0A8A4K5C9-F1
#
_cell.length_a   1.000
_cell.length_b   1.000
_cell.length_c   1.000
_cell.angle_alpha   90.00
_cell.angle_beta   90.00
_cell.angle_gamma   90.00
#
_symmetry.space_group_name_H-M   'P 1'
#
loop_
_entity.id
_entity.type
_entity.pdbx_description
1 polymer ?
#
loop_
_entity_poly.entity_id
_entity_poly.type
_entity_poly.pdbx_seq_one_letter_code
_entity_poly.pdbx_strand_id
1 'polypeptide(L)'
;MTIILMRHGKPDHPFAGRLSAQGLADWCEAYDLSLVSDGPPDRSISIARKAAVVVCSPLPRAHSSLERLGLHPHHVDALFSEVGIPLLRADRIQLPTFVWQAILRAMWFCGYAGETEPLQHARARASRAADRLIALSQQGTVLLLGHGIMNKMIARELRKRGWQAEKHASSRHWSSAIYHRPFI
;
A
#
# COMPACT_ATOMS: atom_id res chain seq x y z
N MET A 1 -0.57 8.79 20.94
CA MET A 1 -0.63 8.99 19.47
C MET A 1 -0.65 7.61 18.81
N THR A 2 -1.55 7.41 17.84
CA THR A 2 -1.78 6.10 17.20
C THR A 2 -1.80 6.26 15.69
N ILE A 3 -1.12 5.36 14.97
CA ILE A 3 -1.11 5.30 13.51
C ILE A 3 -1.57 3.90 13.08
N ILE A 4 -2.59 3.85 12.24
CA ILE A 4 -3.15 2.63 11.68
C ILE A 4 -2.77 2.59 10.20
N LEU A 5 -2.04 1.57 9.79
CA LEU A 5 -1.77 1.29 8.39
C LEU A 5 -2.71 0.19 7.94
N MET A 6 -3.67 0.51 7.06
CA MET A 6 -4.62 -0.44 6.49
C MET A 6 -4.37 -0.63 5.00
N ARG A 7 -4.39 -1.88 4.54
CA ARG A 7 -4.36 -2.20 3.12
C ARG A 7 -5.77 -2.13 2.54
N HIS A 8 -5.90 -1.60 1.33
CA HIS A 8 -7.13 -1.62 0.53
C HIS A 8 -7.79 -3.01 0.45
N GLY A 9 -9.08 -3.03 0.12
CA GLY A 9 -9.85 -4.24 -0.15
C GLY A 9 -9.42 -5.00 -1.39
N LYS A 10 -10.02 -6.16 -1.65
CA LYS A 10 -9.70 -6.95 -2.84
C LYS A 10 -10.13 -6.18 -4.10
N PRO A 11 -9.20 -5.84 -5.01
CA PRO A 11 -9.56 -5.18 -6.24
C PRO A 11 -10.38 -6.08 -7.16
N ASP A 12 -11.28 -5.49 -7.92
CA ASP A 12 -12.06 -6.14 -8.98
C ASP A 12 -11.21 -6.32 -10.25
N HIS A 13 -10.08 -6.99 -10.07
CA HIS A 13 -9.15 -7.26 -11.14
C HIS A 13 -8.48 -8.62 -10.88
N PRO A 14 -8.99 -9.70 -11.50
CA PRO A 14 -8.45 -11.03 -11.28
C PRO A 14 -7.04 -11.15 -11.86
N PHE A 15 -6.26 -12.09 -11.30
CA PHE A 15 -5.02 -12.49 -11.93
C PHE A 15 -5.32 -13.00 -13.34
N ALA A 16 -4.68 -12.42 -14.34
CA ALA A 16 -4.67 -12.99 -15.67
C ALA A 16 -3.86 -14.30 -15.66
N GLY A 17 -4.08 -15.15 -16.67
CA GLY A 17 -3.34 -16.38 -16.89
C GLY A 17 -1.86 -16.12 -17.19
N ARG A 18 -1.39 -16.54 -18.36
CA ARG A 18 -0.02 -16.26 -18.80
C ARG A 18 0.01 -14.97 -19.61
N LEU A 19 0.91 -14.06 -19.28
CA LEU A 19 1.08 -12.77 -19.94
C LEU A 19 2.49 -12.63 -20.49
N SER A 20 2.63 -11.88 -21.59
CA SER A 20 3.93 -11.32 -21.99
C SER A 20 4.34 -10.20 -21.03
N ALA A 21 5.55 -9.68 -21.17
CA ALA A 21 5.98 -8.54 -20.37
C ALA A 21 5.13 -7.27 -20.63
N GLN A 22 4.75 -7.00 -21.88
CA GLN A 22 3.81 -5.92 -22.22
C GLN A 22 2.42 -6.20 -21.65
N GLY A 23 1.91 -7.43 -21.78
CA GLY A 23 0.60 -7.78 -21.21
C GLY A 23 0.56 -7.62 -19.69
N LEU A 24 1.70 -7.83 -19.01
CA LEU A 24 1.82 -7.52 -17.57
C LEU A 24 1.80 -6.02 -17.29
N ALA A 25 2.41 -5.19 -18.15
CA ALA A 25 2.35 -3.73 -18.02
C ALA A 25 0.90 -3.25 -18.08
N ASP A 26 0.17 -3.67 -19.11
CA ASP A 26 -1.24 -3.33 -19.33
C ASP A 26 -2.11 -3.85 -18.17
N TRP A 27 -1.83 -5.07 -17.69
CA TRP A 27 -2.49 -5.63 -16.51
C TRP A 27 -2.22 -4.81 -15.23
N CYS A 28 -0.98 -4.35 -15.02
CA CYS A 28 -0.63 -3.52 -13.86
C CYS A 28 -1.34 -2.16 -13.91
N GLU A 29 -1.42 -1.54 -15.09
CA GLU A 29 -2.13 -0.26 -15.28
C GLU A 29 -3.63 -0.41 -15.01
N ALA A 30 -4.26 -1.45 -15.57
CA ALA A 30 -5.67 -1.76 -15.30
C ALA A 30 -5.92 -2.10 -13.83
N TYR A 31 -5.02 -2.86 -13.19
CA TYR A 31 -5.05 -3.11 -11.75
C TYR A 31 -4.93 -1.79 -10.97
N ASP A 32 -4.10 -0.85 -11.42
CA ASP A 32 -3.94 0.42 -10.72
C ASP A 32 -5.21 1.28 -10.71
N LEU A 33 -5.98 1.20 -11.79
CA LEU A 33 -7.26 1.90 -11.97
C LEU A 33 -8.48 1.15 -11.39
N SER A 34 -8.31 -0.10 -10.96
CA SER A 34 -9.43 -0.93 -10.46
C SER A 34 -10.03 -0.42 -9.14
N LEU A 35 -11.33 -0.66 -8.98
CA LEU A 35 -12.05 -0.46 -7.71
C LEU A 35 -12.04 -1.75 -6.88
N VAL A 36 -12.48 -1.70 -5.63
CA VAL A 36 -12.64 -2.91 -4.82
C VAL A 36 -14.00 -3.59 -5.00
N SER A 37 -13.97 -4.92 -5.09
CA SER A 37 -15.18 -5.75 -5.25
C SER A 37 -15.79 -6.17 -3.92
N ASP A 38 -14.95 -6.39 -2.90
CA ASP A 38 -15.36 -6.94 -1.60
C ASP A 38 -15.72 -5.87 -0.55
N GLY A 39 -16.32 -6.32 0.55
CA GLY A 39 -16.62 -5.50 1.71
C GLY A 39 -15.57 -5.66 2.82
N PRO A 40 -15.37 -4.64 3.67
CA PRO A 40 -14.45 -4.74 4.80
C PRO A 40 -14.99 -5.72 5.86
N PRO A 41 -14.12 -6.56 6.46
CA PRO A 41 -14.48 -7.34 7.65
C PRO A 41 -14.83 -6.42 8.84
N ASP A 42 -15.66 -6.90 9.77
CA ASP A 42 -16.08 -6.16 10.98
C ASP A 42 -14.90 -5.61 11.80
N ARG A 43 -13.80 -6.38 11.84
CA ARG A 43 -12.56 -5.95 12.50
C ARG A 43 -11.97 -4.71 11.83
N SER A 44 -11.95 -4.66 10.50
CA SER A 44 -11.42 -3.53 9.76
C SER A 44 -12.31 -2.29 9.95
N ILE A 45 -13.64 -2.47 9.95
CA ILE A 45 -14.60 -1.41 10.26
C ILE A 45 -14.37 -0.85 11.66
N SER A 46 -14.30 -1.71 12.68
CA SER A 46 -14.11 -1.28 14.07
C SER A 46 -12.78 -0.58 14.32
N ILE A 47 -11.70 -0.99 13.63
CA ILE A 47 -10.41 -0.31 13.68
C ILE A 47 -10.49 1.04 12.96
N ALA A 48 -11.09 1.10 11.78
CA ALA A 48 -11.17 2.32 10.98
C ALA A 48 -11.98 3.42 11.68
N ARG A 49 -13.07 3.06 12.39
CA ARG A 49 -13.89 4.00 13.18
C ARG A 49 -13.15 4.70 14.32
N LYS A 50 -11.97 4.20 14.73
CA LYS A 50 -11.14 4.86 15.75
C LYS A 50 -10.34 6.05 15.20
N ALA A 51 -10.31 6.21 13.88
CA ALA A 51 -9.54 7.25 13.22
C ALA A 51 -10.20 8.62 13.39
N ALA A 52 -9.42 9.58 13.89
CA ALA A 52 -9.77 11.00 13.87
C ALA A 52 -9.32 11.67 12.56
N VAL A 53 -8.21 11.20 12.00
CA VAL A 53 -7.65 11.69 10.72
C VAL A 53 -7.54 10.52 9.75
N VAL A 54 -8.09 10.69 8.55
CA VAL A 54 -8.05 9.68 7.50
C VAL A 54 -7.21 10.18 6.33
N VAL A 55 -6.23 9.38 5.92
CA VAL A 55 -5.29 9.67 4.85
C VAL A 55 -5.36 8.55 3.82
N CYS A 56 -5.32 8.90 2.53
CA CYS A 56 -5.45 7.96 1.44
C CYS A 56 -4.40 8.17 0.35
N SER A 57 -4.06 7.09 -0.35
CA SER A 57 -3.42 7.18 -1.67
C SER A 57 -4.44 7.59 -2.73
N PRO A 58 -4.04 8.32 -3.79
CA PRO A 58 -4.93 8.70 -4.89
C PRO A 58 -5.41 7.53 -5.75
N LEU A 59 -4.89 6.30 -5.56
CA LEU A 59 -5.25 5.16 -6.39
C LEU A 59 -6.72 4.73 -6.16
N PRO A 60 -7.52 4.48 -7.21
CA PRO A 60 -8.95 4.17 -7.11
C PRO A 60 -9.33 3.07 -6.13
N ARG A 61 -8.56 1.98 -6.06
CA ARG A 61 -8.79 0.89 -5.08
C ARG A 61 -8.68 1.34 -3.62
N ALA A 62 -7.85 2.34 -3.32
CA ALA A 62 -7.77 2.91 -1.98
C ALA A 62 -9.01 3.79 -1.73
N HIS A 63 -9.36 4.69 -2.65
CA HIS A 63 -10.56 5.52 -2.52
C HIS A 63 -11.85 4.70 -2.35
N SER A 64 -12.11 3.76 -3.24
CA SER A 64 -13.29 2.88 -3.15
C SER A 64 -13.31 2.05 -1.86
N SER A 65 -12.16 1.68 -1.30
CA SER A 65 -12.12 1.02 0.02
C SER A 65 -12.53 1.93 1.16
N LEU A 66 -12.20 3.23 1.13
CA LEU A 66 -12.69 4.20 2.12
C LEU A 66 -14.21 4.36 2.03
N GLU A 67 -14.74 4.41 0.81
CA GLU A 67 -16.19 4.45 0.58
C GLU A 67 -16.88 3.22 1.18
N ARG A 68 -16.32 2.01 0.99
CA ARG A 68 -16.84 0.78 1.63
C ARG A 68 -16.76 0.81 3.16
N LEU A 69 -15.83 1.58 3.74
CA LEU A 69 -15.73 1.81 5.19
C LEU A 69 -16.69 2.91 5.68
N GLY A 70 -17.34 3.65 4.78
CA GLY A 70 -18.16 4.82 5.12
C GLY A 70 -17.32 5.99 5.62
N LEU A 71 -16.08 6.13 5.15
CA LEU A 71 -15.14 7.18 5.57
C LEU A 71 -14.75 8.07 4.39
N HIS A 72 -14.44 9.33 4.69
CA HIS A 72 -13.88 10.28 3.73
C HIS A 72 -12.44 10.65 4.11
N PRO A 73 -11.53 10.76 3.12
CA PRO A 73 -10.17 11.18 3.39
C PRO A 73 -10.13 12.66 3.76
N HIS A 74 -9.38 12.98 4.81
CA HIS A 74 -8.98 14.36 5.11
C HIS A 74 -7.83 14.79 4.21
N HIS A 75 -6.97 13.83 3.82
CA HIS A 75 -5.84 14.06 2.93
C HIS A 75 -5.71 12.93 1.91
N VAL A 76 -5.44 13.31 0.66
CA VAL A 76 -5.12 12.39 -0.44
C VAL A 76 -3.74 12.80 -0.97
N ASP A 77 -2.79 11.87 -0.99
CA ASP A 77 -1.41 12.20 -1.37
C ASP A 77 -0.71 11.02 -2.07
N ALA A 78 -0.10 11.30 -3.21
CA ALA A 78 0.71 10.35 -3.98
C ALA A 78 1.93 9.83 -3.20
N LEU A 79 2.32 10.51 -2.12
CA LEU A 79 3.29 10.04 -1.15
C LEU A 79 2.99 8.61 -0.67
N PHE A 80 1.71 8.26 -0.53
CA PHE A 80 1.23 6.97 -0.05
C PHE A 80 0.93 5.95 -1.16
N SER A 81 1.13 6.30 -2.44
CA SER A 81 0.89 5.39 -3.56
C SER A 81 1.77 4.16 -3.53
N GLU A 82 1.25 3.05 -4.06
CA GLU A 82 1.99 1.80 -4.14
C GLU A 82 3.27 1.97 -4.97
N VAL A 83 4.25 1.12 -4.68
CA VAL A 83 5.46 1.06 -5.50
C VAL A 83 5.15 0.28 -6.78
N GLY A 84 5.36 0.94 -7.93
CA GLY A 84 5.27 0.32 -9.25
C GLY A 84 6.13 -0.94 -9.39
N ILE A 85 5.79 -1.78 -10.36
CA ILE A 85 6.56 -2.98 -10.70
C ILE A 85 7.44 -2.64 -11.90
N PRO A 86 8.77 -2.81 -11.82
CA PRO A 86 9.63 -2.53 -12.96
C PRO A 86 9.29 -3.50 -14.09
N LEU A 87 9.25 -3.01 -15.32
CA LEU A 87 8.98 -3.82 -16.50
C LEU A 87 10.29 -4.27 -17.16
N LEU A 88 10.28 -5.48 -17.70
CA LEU A 88 11.35 -5.98 -18.55
C LEU A 88 10.89 -5.95 -20.01
N ARG A 89 11.82 -5.71 -20.92
CA ARG A 89 11.57 -5.95 -22.35
C ARG A 89 11.86 -7.41 -22.65
N ALA A 90 10.81 -8.24 -22.59
CA ALA A 90 10.90 -9.70 -22.72
C ALA A 90 9.71 -10.26 -23.52
N ASP A 91 9.57 -9.78 -24.76
CA ASP A 91 8.35 -9.95 -25.56
C ASP A 91 8.07 -11.40 -25.98
N ARG A 92 9.07 -12.28 -25.89
CA ARG A 92 8.97 -13.71 -26.25
C ARG A 92 8.64 -14.63 -25.07
N ILE A 93 8.69 -14.12 -23.84
CA ILE A 93 8.46 -14.94 -22.64
C ILE A 93 7.05 -14.70 -22.14
N GLN A 94 6.30 -15.78 -21.94
CA GLN A 94 5.00 -15.73 -21.28
C GLN A 94 5.07 -16.47 -19.96
N LEU A 95 4.71 -15.80 -18.86
CA LEU A 95 4.67 -16.38 -17.52
C LEU A 95 3.33 -16.08 -16.85
N PRO A 96 2.90 -16.91 -15.89
CA PRO A 96 1.78 -16.56 -15.04
C PRO A 96 1.98 -15.21 -14.34
N THR A 97 0.91 -14.42 -14.22
CA THR A 97 0.96 -13.07 -13.65
C THR A 97 1.63 -13.00 -12.27
N PHE A 98 1.38 -13.97 -11.39
CA PHE A 98 2.01 -14.01 -10.07
C PHE A 98 3.52 -14.30 -10.12
N VAL A 99 3.98 -15.11 -11.08
CA VAL A 99 5.41 -15.41 -11.28
C VAL A 99 6.12 -14.17 -11.78
N TRP A 100 5.54 -13.47 -12.75
CA TRP A 100 6.03 -12.19 -13.23
C TRP A 100 6.22 -11.18 -12.09
N GLN A 101 5.17 -10.96 -11.29
CA GLN A 101 5.24 -10.05 -10.15
C GLN A 101 6.33 -10.45 -9.14
N ALA A 102 6.50 -11.74 -8.86
CA ALA A 102 7.52 -12.24 -7.95
C ALA A 102 8.94 -11.96 -8.47
N ILE A 103 9.22 -12.28 -9.74
CA ILE A 103 10.53 -12.07 -10.38
C ILE A 103 10.86 -10.58 -10.43
N LEU A 104 9.94 -9.76 -10.96
CA LEU A 104 10.18 -8.32 -11.13
C LEU A 104 10.34 -7.61 -9.79
N ARG A 105 9.59 -8.04 -8.76
CA ARG A 105 9.76 -7.50 -7.42
C ARG A 105 11.09 -7.93 -6.79
N ALA A 106 11.55 -9.15 -7.03
CA ALA A 106 12.87 -9.59 -6.58
C ALA A 106 13.99 -8.78 -7.27
N MET A 107 13.89 -8.58 -8.59
CA MET A 107 14.83 -7.74 -9.34
C MET A 107 14.83 -6.30 -8.83
N TRP A 108 13.66 -5.75 -8.52
CA TRP A 108 13.52 -4.43 -7.91
C TRP A 108 14.25 -4.32 -6.56
N PHE A 109 14.13 -5.34 -5.71
CA PHE A 109 14.88 -5.40 -4.46
C PHE A 109 16.39 -5.52 -4.67
N CYS A 110 16.83 -6.11 -5.78
CA CYS A 110 18.23 -6.14 -6.22
C CYS A 110 18.69 -4.86 -6.93
N GLY A 111 17.84 -3.85 -7.07
CA GLY A 111 18.20 -2.53 -7.61
C GLY A 111 17.74 -2.25 -9.05
N TYR A 112 17.06 -3.19 -9.70
CA TYR A 112 16.52 -2.96 -11.04
C TYR A 112 15.23 -2.12 -10.99
N ALA A 113 15.28 -0.89 -11.44
CA ALA A 113 14.14 0.02 -11.41
C ALA A 113 13.38 0.09 -12.76
N GLY A 114 14.04 -0.20 -13.89
CA GLY A 114 13.49 0.08 -15.21
C GLY A 114 13.02 1.54 -15.29
N GLU A 115 11.77 1.75 -15.69
CA GLU A 115 11.10 3.06 -15.73
C GLU A 115 10.37 3.42 -14.43
N THR A 116 10.39 2.55 -13.42
CA THR A 116 9.73 2.77 -12.13
C THR A 116 10.66 3.41 -11.10
N GLU A 117 10.10 3.84 -9.98
CA GLU A 117 10.85 4.41 -8.87
C GLU A 117 11.92 3.42 -8.34
N PRO A 118 13.21 3.80 -8.28
CA PRO A 118 14.24 2.96 -7.68
C PRO A 118 14.00 2.70 -6.19
N LEU A 119 14.48 1.57 -5.69
CA LEU A 119 14.34 1.17 -4.28
C LEU A 119 14.78 2.24 -3.28
N GLN A 120 15.84 2.99 -3.59
CA GLN A 120 16.36 4.06 -2.73
C GLN A 120 15.37 5.23 -2.63
N HIS A 121 14.77 5.63 -3.76
CA HIS A 121 13.75 6.68 -3.80
C HIS A 121 12.48 6.23 -3.06
N ALA A 122 12.03 4.99 -3.29
CA ALA A 122 10.88 4.45 -2.57
C ALA A 122 11.11 4.40 -1.04
N ARG A 123 12.34 4.12 -0.59
CA ARG A 123 12.73 4.19 0.84
C ARG A 123 12.68 5.62 1.37
N ALA A 124 13.22 6.58 0.63
CA ALA A 124 13.14 8.00 0.99
C ALA A 124 11.68 8.47 1.05
N ARG A 125 10.86 8.07 0.08
CA ARG A 125 9.42 8.36 0.04
C ARG A 125 8.69 7.76 1.24
N ALA A 126 8.95 6.51 1.58
CA ALA A 126 8.40 5.87 2.78
C ALA A 126 8.83 6.56 4.08
N SER A 127 10.06 7.09 4.14
CA SER A 127 10.55 7.87 5.29
C SER A 127 9.73 9.15 5.46
N ARG A 128 9.56 9.93 4.39
CA ARG A 128 8.71 11.14 4.40
C ARG A 128 7.25 10.81 4.72
N ALA A 129 6.73 9.71 4.20
CA ALA A 129 5.39 9.23 4.50
C ALA A 129 5.22 8.95 5.99
N ALA A 130 6.18 8.28 6.63
CA ALA A 130 6.18 8.06 8.07
C ALA A 130 6.21 9.38 8.85
N ASP A 131 7.06 10.33 8.47
CA ASP A 131 7.12 11.65 9.10
C ASP A 131 5.79 12.40 8.99
N ARG A 132 5.15 12.34 7.81
CA ARG A 132 3.82 12.94 7.59
C ARG A 132 2.75 12.31 8.48
N LEU A 133 2.72 10.99 8.60
CA LEU A 133 1.77 10.29 9.49
C LEU A 133 2.01 10.61 10.96
N ILE A 134 3.28 10.74 11.37
CA ILE A 134 3.64 11.13 12.74
C ILE A 134 3.15 12.54 13.05
N ALA A 135 3.36 13.49 12.14
CA ALA A 135 2.87 14.85 12.30
C ALA A 135 1.34 14.88 12.42
N LEU A 136 0.62 14.16 11.54
CA LEU A 136 -0.84 14.06 11.60
C LEU A 136 -1.33 13.38 12.89
N SER A 137 -0.53 12.46 13.47
CA SER A 137 -0.90 11.76 14.70
C SER A 137 -0.94 12.64 15.95
N GLN A 138 -0.45 13.89 15.83
CA GLN A 138 -0.63 14.91 16.86
C GLN A 138 -2.08 15.40 16.97
N GLN A 139 -2.87 15.25 15.91
CA GLN A 139 -4.28 15.66 15.85
C GLN A 139 -5.25 14.55 16.28
N GLY A 140 -4.75 13.31 16.46
CA GLY A 140 -5.55 12.17 16.87
C GLY A 140 -5.06 10.86 16.23
N THR A 141 -5.87 9.81 16.33
CA THR A 141 -5.57 8.53 15.65
C THR A 141 -5.61 8.72 14.14
N VAL A 142 -4.51 8.37 13.45
CA VAL A 142 -4.42 8.46 12.00
C VAL A 142 -4.68 7.10 11.37
N LEU A 143 -5.56 7.04 10.39
CA LEU A 143 -5.70 5.90 9.48
C LEU A 143 -5.08 6.25 8.14
N LEU A 144 -4.03 5.55 7.75
CA LEU A 144 -3.62 5.46 6.36
C LEU A 144 -4.33 4.28 5.71
N LEU A 145 -5.16 4.56 4.71
CA LEU A 145 -5.61 3.55 3.77
C LEU A 145 -4.70 3.55 2.53
N GLY A 146 -3.89 2.50 2.42
CA GLY A 146 -2.81 2.40 1.44
C GLY A 146 -2.62 0.99 0.92
N HIS A 147 -1.37 0.64 0.64
CA HIS A 147 -1.01 -0.51 -0.20
C HIS A 147 0.01 -1.44 0.45
N GLY A 148 0.19 -2.62 -0.11
CA GLY A 148 0.94 -3.70 0.52
C GLY A 148 2.43 -3.38 0.71
N ILE A 149 3.15 -3.00 -0.34
CA ILE A 149 4.59 -2.74 -0.27
C ILE A 149 4.87 -1.41 0.41
N MET A 150 4.18 -0.34 0.00
CA MET A 150 4.35 0.98 0.62
C MET A 150 4.05 0.97 2.13
N ASN A 151 2.97 0.31 2.59
CA ASN A 151 2.69 0.22 4.04
C ASN A 151 3.80 -0.53 4.79
N LYS A 152 4.38 -1.59 4.21
CA LYS A 152 5.52 -2.31 4.83
C LYS A 152 6.76 -1.43 4.93
N MET A 153 7.01 -0.58 3.95
CA MET A 153 8.13 0.37 3.96
C MET A 153 7.90 1.45 5.01
N ILE A 154 6.70 2.04 5.07
CA ILE A 154 6.30 3.01 6.11
C ILE A 154 6.41 2.38 7.50
N ALA A 155 5.90 1.17 7.68
CA ALA A 155 5.99 0.40 8.92
C ALA A 155 7.44 0.20 9.40
N ARG A 156 8.41 0.06 8.48
CA ARG A 156 9.83 -0.02 8.83
C ARG A 156 10.34 1.33 9.33
N GLU A 157 9.93 2.41 8.68
CA GLU A 157 10.33 3.78 9.03
C GLU A 157 9.72 4.26 10.35
N LEU A 158 8.48 3.86 10.65
CA LEU A 158 7.85 4.09 11.96
C LEU A 158 8.62 3.37 13.09
N ARG A 159 8.97 2.09 12.88
CA ARG A 159 9.75 1.33 13.88
C ARG A 159 11.14 1.89 14.13
N LYS A 160 11.82 2.40 13.08
CA LYS A 160 13.10 3.11 13.24
C LYS A 160 12.98 4.35 14.13
N ARG A 161 11.80 4.98 14.14
CA ARG A 161 11.46 6.14 14.99
C ARG A 161 10.89 5.72 16.35
N GLY A 162 11.05 4.45 16.74
CA GLY A 162 10.65 3.92 18.04
C GLY A 162 9.18 3.54 18.18
N TRP A 163 8.36 3.64 17.12
CA TRP A 163 6.95 3.25 17.20
C TRP A 163 6.80 1.75 17.36
N GLN A 164 5.95 1.34 18.31
CA GLN A 164 5.71 -0.05 18.65
C GLN A 164 4.45 -0.56 17.95
N ALA A 165 4.53 -1.73 17.33
CA ALA A 165 3.39 -2.35 16.68
C ALA A 165 2.64 -3.26 17.67
N GLU A 166 1.32 -3.12 17.77
CA GLU A 166 0.50 -4.08 18.52
C GLU A 166 0.53 -5.48 17.88
N LYS A 167 0.49 -5.51 16.53
CA LYS A 167 0.51 -6.72 15.72
C LYS A 167 1.22 -6.46 14.41
N HIS A 168 1.90 -7.48 13.88
CA HIS A 168 2.53 -7.41 12.57
C HIS A 168 1.49 -7.27 11.45
N ALA A 169 1.79 -6.40 10.48
CA ALA A 169 0.98 -6.23 9.28
C ALA A 169 0.95 -7.53 8.45
N SER A 170 -0.25 -8.07 8.21
CA SER A 170 -0.44 -9.14 7.22
C SER A 170 -0.28 -8.56 5.80
N SER A 171 -0.07 -9.44 4.82
CA SER A 171 -0.15 -9.07 3.41
C SER A 171 -1.56 -9.13 2.83
N ARG A 172 -2.57 -9.60 3.58
CA ARG A 172 -3.94 -9.77 3.06
C ARG A 172 -4.63 -8.42 2.83
N HIS A 173 -5.58 -8.38 1.89
CA HIS A 173 -6.50 -7.25 1.76
C HIS A 173 -7.24 -7.00 3.08
N TRP A 174 -7.61 -5.75 3.35
CA TRP A 174 -8.23 -5.30 4.61
C TRP A 174 -7.40 -5.47 5.88
N SER A 175 -6.17 -6.00 5.78
CA SER A 175 -5.32 -6.14 6.95
C SER A 175 -4.83 -4.78 7.44
N SER A 176 -4.70 -4.68 8.76
CA SER A 176 -4.30 -3.46 9.44
C SER A 176 -3.18 -3.74 10.43
N ALA A 177 -2.23 -2.83 10.54
CA ALA A 177 -1.25 -2.77 11.62
C ALA A 177 -1.41 -1.46 12.39
N ILE A 178 -1.42 -1.56 13.71
CA ILE A 178 -1.60 -0.43 14.62
C ILE A 178 -0.27 -0.18 15.31
N TYR A 179 0.16 1.07 15.26
CA TYR A 179 1.41 1.57 15.83
C TYR A 179 1.10 2.60 16.90
N HIS A 180 1.77 2.48 18.04
CA HIS A 180 1.70 3.43 19.14
C HIS A 180 3.04 4.11 19.33
N ARG A 181 2.98 5.41 19.67
CA ARG A 181 4.16 6.12 20.15
C ARG A 181 4.66 5.43 21.44
N PRO A 182 5.96 5.20 21.60
CA PRO A 182 6.49 4.65 22.84
C PRO A 182 6.11 5.57 24.01
N PHE A 183 5.68 4.97 25.11
CA PHE A 183 5.59 5.67 26.39
C PHE A 183 7.04 5.93 26.83
N ILE A 184 7.45 7.19 26.78
CA ILE A 184 8.68 7.67 27.43
C ILE A 184 8.23 8.40 28.69
#